data_AF-A0A521SZ09-F1
#
_entry.id   AF-A0A521SZ09-F1
#
_cell.length_a   1.000
_cell.length_b   1.000
_cell.length_c   1.000
_cell.angle_alpha   90.00
_cell.angle_beta   90.00
_cell.angle_gamma   90.00
#
_symmetry.space_group_name_H-M   'P 1'
#
loop_
_entity.id
_entity.type
_entity.pdbx_description
1 polymer ?
#
loop_
_entity_poly.entity_id
_entity_poly.type
_entity_poly.pdbx_seq_one_letter_code
_entity_poly.pdbx_strand_id
1 'polypeptide(L)'
;MPAASVDRNHLVAVCDVLRTHPDLRFELLLDVTAVDRLPASPRYEIVYLLACLGAAFGSAPARRLRLTVRLDADSASVPTVSGVWPSANWAEREVFDLFGIQFEGHPDLRRVLMPDDWEGHPLRKDYPVQIRKDTASWSPIQLTEEQFTANMRAAREHATRAARSIRGEKQ
;
A
#
# COMPACT_ATOMS: atom_id res chain seq x y z
N MET A 1 15.14 16.67 -13.41
CA MET A 1 15.37 15.28 -12.98
C MET A 1 15.39 14.41 -14.23
N PRO A 2 16.51 13.75 -14.56
CA PRO A 2 16.59 12.85 -15.72
C PRO A 2 15.59 11.70 -15.60
N ALA A 3 15.16 11.18 -16.75
CA ALA A 3 14.27 10.04 -16.85
C ALA A 3 14.86 8.99 -17.79
N ALA A 4 14.75 7.72 -17.43
CA ALA A 4 15.16 6.58 -18.24
C ALA A 4 14.01 5.57 -18.31
N SER A 5 13.83 4.96 -19.48
CA SER A 5 12.87 3.86 -19.65
C SER A 5 13.63 2.54 -19.70
N VAL A 6 13.09 1.52 -19.06
CA VAL A 6 13.66 0.17 -19.07
C VAL A 6 12.58 -0.85 -19.43
N ASP A 7 12.98 -1.90 -20.14
CA ASP A 7 12.13 -3.06 -20.36
C ASP A 7 11.95 -3.84 -19.06
N ARG A 8 10.75 -4.40 -18.83
CA ARG A 8 10.44 -5.12 -17.58
C ARG A 8 11.39 -6.29 -17.31
N ASN A 9 11.92 -6.94 -18.34
CA ASN A 9 12.82 -8.09 -18.20
C ASN A 9 14.20 -7.68 -17.64
N HIS A 10 14.57 -6.40 -17.76
CA HIS A 10 15.83 -5.87 -17.27
C HIS A 10 15.67 -5.00 -16.01
N LEU A 11 14.44 -4.83 -15.52
CA LEU A 11 14.13 -3.96 -14.39
C LEU A 11 14.99 -4.26 -13.16
N VAL A 12 15.00 -5.51 -12.70
CA VAL A 12 15.73 -5.90 -11.47
C VAL A 12 17.23 -5.70 -11.65
N ALA A 13 17.79 -6.13 -12.78
CA ALA A 13 19.22 -6.00 -13.06
C ALA A 13 19.66 -4.53 -13.11
N VAL A 14 18.87 -3.67 -13.76
CA VAL A 14 19.14 -2.23 -13.82
C VAL A 14 19.02 -1.60 -12.44
N CYS A 15 17.98 -1.94 -11.68
CA CYS A 15 17.80 -1.47 -10.31
C CYS A 15 18.95 -1.88 -9.39
N ASP A 16 19.43 -3.12 -9.50
CA ASP A 16 20.59 -3.59 -8.74
C ASP A 16 21.84 -2.77 -9.05
N VAL A 17 22.15 -2.56 -10.33
CA VAL A 17 23.27 -1.71 -10.76
C VAL A 17 23.10 -0.27 -10.27
N LEU A 18 21.91 0.31 -10.38
CA LEU A 18 21.63 1.67 -9.92
C LEU A 18 21.89 1.82 -8.42
N ARG A 19 21.56 0.79 -7.62
CA ARG A 19 21.77 0.79 -6.18
C ARG A 19 23.23 0.53 -5.80
N THR A 20 23.87 -0.46 -6.40
CA THR A 20 25.16 -1.02 -5.95
C THR A 20 26.39 -0.38 -6.60
N HIS A 21 26.27 0.15 -7.81
CA HIS A 21 27.42 0.70 -8.54
C HIS A 21 28.00 1.92 -7.78
N PRO A 22 29.32 1.95 -7.49
CA PRO A 22 29.97 3.01 -6.70
C PRO A 22 29.73 4.43 -7.22
N ASP A 23 29.65 4.58 -8.54
CA ASP A 23 29.41 5.88 -9.16
C ASP A 23 27.93 6.26 -9.30
N LEU A 24 26.97 5.37 -8.97
CA LEU A 24 25.52 5.58 -9.14
C LEU A 24 24.78 5.71 -7.81
N ARG A 25 24.96 4.73 -6.92
CA ARG A 25 24.56 4.83 -5.50
C ARG A 25 23.15 5.40 -5.30
N PHE A 26 22.16 4.92 -6.04
CA PHE A 26 20.76 5.27 -5.79
C PHE A 26 20.25 4.48 -4.58
N GLU A 27 20.70 4.85 -3.38
CA GLU A 27 20.41 4.09 -2.16
C GLU A 27 18.97 4.26 -1.70
N LEU A 28 18.33 5.37 -2.07
CA LEU A 28 16.98 5.71 -1.63
C LEU A 28 15.98 5.54 -2.78
N LEU A 29 15.05 4.62 -2.60
CA LEU A 29 13.80 4.58 -3.35
C LEU A 29 12.80 5.50 -2.65
N LEU A 30 12.50 6.63 -3.29
CA LEU A 30 11.58 7.64 -2.78
C LEU A 30 10.11 7.21 -2.93
N ASP A 31 9.77 6.64 -4.09
CA ASP A 31 8.39 6.30 -4.42
C ASP A 31 8.32 5.28 -5.57
N VAL A 32 7.25 4.49 -5.59
CA VAL A 32 6.82 3.64 -6.70
C VAL A 32 5.35 3.95 -6.96
N THR A 33 5.06 4.47 -8.15
CA THR A 33 3.70 4.79 -8.55
C THR A 33 3.42 4.31 -9.97
N ALA A 34 2.18 4.39 -10.41
CA ALA A 34 1.80 4.04 -11.77
C ALA A 34 0.91 5.11 -12.40
N VAL A 35 0.91 5.13 -13.72
CA VAL A 35 0.07 6.01 -14.53
C VAL A 35 -0.73 5.17 -15.50
N ASP A 36 -2.06 5.30 -15.46
CA ASP A 36 -2.93 4.78 -16.51
C ASP A 36 -2.95 5.78 -17.68
N ARG A 37 -2.41 5.36 -18.82
CA ARG A 37 -2.25 6.17 -20.03
C ARG A 37 -3.40 6.03 -21.00
N LEU A 38 -4.51 5.36 -20.64
CA LEU A 38 -5.69 5.25 -21.49
C LEU A 38 -6.06 6.61 -22.15
N PRO A 39 -6.27 6.67 -23.48
CA PRO A 39 -6.37 5.55 -24.44
C PRO A 39 -5.04 5.11 -25.11
N ALA A 40 -3.89 5.60 -24.66
CA ALA A 40 -2.59 5.28 -25.27
C ALA A 40 -2.12 3.85 -24.96
N SER A 41 -1.30 3.29 -25.86
CA SER A 41 -0.59 2.02 -25.69
C SER A 41 0.93 2.26 -25.69
N PRO A 42 1.73 1.60 -24.81
CA PRO A 42 1.29 0.72 -23.72
C PRO A 42 0.48 1.44 -22.65
N ARG A 43 -0.50 0.75 -22.05
CA ARG A 43 -1.52 1.35 -21.17
C ARG A 43 -0.93 1.83 -19.85
N TYR A 44 -0.12 1.03 -19.19
CA TYR A 44 0.40 1.34 -17.86
C TYR A 44 1.85 1.80 -17.94
N GLU A 45 2.20 2.79 -17.13
CA GLU A 45 3.59 3.22 -16.93
C GLU A 45 3.87 3.23 -15.43
N ILE A 46 4.70 2.29 -14.96
CA ILE A 46 5.22 2.29 -13.60
C ILE A 46 6.39 3.27 -13.53
N VAL A 47 6.44 4.04 -12.45
CA VAL A 47 7.44 5.07 -12.22
C VAL A 47 8.12 4.81 -10.88
N TYR A 48 9.44 4.66 -10.92
CA TYR A 48 10.30 4.58 -9.74
C TYR A 48 11.05 5.90 -9.58
N LEU A 49 10.92 6.52 -8.42
CA LEU A 49 11.64 7.73 -8.06
C LEU A 49 12.83 7.38 -7.18
N LEU A 50 14.04 7.58 -7.71
CA LEU A 50 15.27 7.18 -7.05
C LEU A 50 16.10 8.41 -6.69
N ALA A 51 16.81 8.32 -5.56
CA ALA A 51 17.74 9.35 -5.11
C ALA A 51 19.06 8.78 -4.60
N CYS A 52 20.14 9.46 -4.98
CA CYS A 52 21.42 9.40 -4.30
C CYS A 52 21.53 10.65 -3.44
N LEU A 53 21.81 10.49 -2.15
CA LEU A 53 21.80 11.60 -1.18
C LEU A 53 23.11 12.42 -1.18
N GLY A 54 24.12 11.98 -1.93
CA GLY A 54 25.35 12.71 -2.12
C GLY A 54 26.42 12.42 -1.06
N ALA A 55 27.44 13.30 -1.01
CA ALA A 55 28.64 13.12 -0.19
C ALA A 55 28.38 13.00 1.33
N ALA A 56 27.22 13.46 1.81
CA ALA A 56 26.84 13.31 3.22
C ALA A 56 26.56 11.86 3.63
N PHE A 57 26.26 10.98 2.67
CA PHE A 57 25.90 9.57 2.92
C PHE A 57 26.69 8.58 2.05
N GLY A 58 27.62 9.07 1.22
CA GLY A 58 28.39 8.24 0.29
C GLY A 58 29.49 9.01 -0.43
N SER A 59 29.99 8.46 -1.54
CA SER A 59 31.09 9.05 -2.33
C SER A 59 30.63 9.72 -3.63
N ALA A 60 29.34 9.61 -3.97
CA ALA A 60 28.75 10.13 -5.19
C ALA A 60 28.09 11.50 -4.98
N PRO A 61 27.88 12.31 -6.04
CA PRO A 61 27.13 13.56 -5.95
C PRO A 61 25.63 13.33 -5.76
N ALA A 62 24.94 14.26 -5.09
CA ALA A 62 23.50 14.19 -4.90
C ALA A 62 22.77 14.29 -6.24
N ARG A 63 21.88 13.34 -6.53
CA ARG A 63 21.12 13.28 -7.79
C ARG A 63 19.82 12.51 -7.63
N ARG A 64 18.91 12.72 -8.57
CA ARG A 64 17.65 12.00 -8.67
C ARG A 64 17.49 11.40 -10.05
N LEU A 65 16.83 10.26 -10.14
CA LEU A 65 16.52 9.57 -11.38
C LEU A 65 15.07 9.09 -11.34
N ARG A 66 14.36 9.30 -12.44
CA ARG A 66 13.07 8.67 -12.69
C ARG A 66 13.28 7.47 -13.61
N LEU A 67 12.99 6.27 -13.13
CA LEU A 67 13.00 5.08 -13.97
C LEU A 67 11.55 4.73 -14.31
N THR A 68 11.27 4.41 -15.57
CA THR A 68 9.91 4.06 -16.02
C THR A 68 9.88 2.71 -16.72
N VAL A 69 8.81 1.95 -16.49
CA VAL A 69 8.52 0.69 -17.17
C VAL A 69 7.14 0.79 -17.77
N ARG A 70 7.01 0.47 -19.05
CA ARG A 70 5.73 0.49 -19.76
C ARG A 70 5.19 -0.92 -19.93
N LEU A 71 3.89 -1.09 -19.73
CA LEU A 71 3.20 -2.36 -19.79
C LEU A 71 1.91 -2.23 -20.58
N ASP A 72 1.62 -3.27 -21.37
CA ASP A 72 0.33 -3.41 -22.03
C ASP A 72 -0.76 -3.80 -21.03
N ALA A 73 -2.02 -3.53 -21.39
CA ALA A 73 -3.16 -3.81 -20.54
C ALA A 73 -3.30 -5.32 -20.24
N ASP A 74 -3.03 -6.15 -21.25
CA ASP A 74 -3.23 -7.60 -21.20
C ASP A 74 -2.10 -8.33 -20.44
N SER A 75 -0.97 -7.64 -20.20
CA SER A 75 0.21 -8.21 -19.56
C SER A 75 0.80 -7.25 -18.51
N ALA A 76 -0.05 -6.72 -17.64
CA ALA A 76 0.31 -5.77 -16.59
C ALA A 76 1.02 -6.44 -15.40
N SER A 77 2.19 -7.02 -15.64
CA SER A 77 3.07 -7.59 -14.60
C SER A 77 4.53 -7.17 -14.80
N VAL A 78 5.25 -7.03 -13.68
CA VAL A 78 6.70 -6.81 -13.61
C VAL A 78 7.31 -7.57 -12.43
N PRO A 79 8.62 -7.88 -12.46
CA PRO A 79 9.30 -8.37 -11.26
C PRO A 79 9.30 -7.34 -10.13
N THR A 80 9.18 -7.80 -8.88
CA THR A 80 9.36 -6.94 -7.71
C THR A 80 10.78 -6.40 -7.61
N VAL A 81 10.92 -5.17 -7.14
CA VAL A 81 12.21 -4.59 -6.73
C VAL A 81 12.33 -4.54 -5.20
N SER A 82 11.44 -5.18 -4.44
CA SER A 82 11.52 -5.21 -2.97
C SER A 82 12.78 -5.91 -2.46
N GLY A 83 13.37 -6.82 -3.24
CA GLY A 83 14.68 -7.40 -2.97
C GLY A 83 15.84 -6.40 -3.14
N VAL A 84 15.66 -5.39 -4.01
CA VAL A 84 16.62 -4.31 -4.23
C VAL A 84 16.38 -3.16 -3.25
N TRP A 85 15.15 -2.75 -2.97
CA TRP A 85 14.85 -1.79 -1.92
C TRP A 85 13.71 -2.31 -1.05
N PRO A 86 13.93 -2.64 0.23
CA PRO A 86 12.86 -3.11 1.10
C PRO A 86 11.68 -2.14 1.22
N SER A 87 11.91 -0.83 1.03
CA SER A 87 10.85 0.18 1.01
C SER A 87 9.86 0.02 -0.15
N ALA A 88 10.23 -0.69 -1.23
CA ALA A 88 9.34 -0.94 -2.37
C ALA A 88 8.14 -1.82 -1.97
N ASN A 89 8.24 -2.62 -0.92
CA ASN A 89 7.20 -3.57 -0.53
C ASN A 89 5.82 -2.90 -0.38
N TRP A 90 5.74 -1.81 0.36
CA TRP A 90 4.48 -1.09 0.56
C TRP A 90 4.01 -0.36 -0.71
N ALA A 91 4.93 0.26 -1.44
CA ALA A 91 4.59 1.03 -2.63
C ALA A 91 4.13 0.13 -3.79
N GLU A 92 4.72 -1.05 -3.96
CA GLU A 92 4.27 -2.05 -4.93
C GLU A 92 2.88 -2.60 -4.59
N ARG A 93 2.58 -2.79 -3.30
CA ARG A 93 1.22 -3.16 -2.86
C ARG A 93 0.19 -2.08 -3.13
N GLU A 94 0.55 -0.82 -2.94
CA GLU A 94 -0.31 0.31 -3.28
C GLU A 94 -0.62 0.35 -4.79
N VAL A 95 0.40 0.19 -5.64
CA VAL A 95 0.23 0.13 -7.09
C VAL A 95 -0.64 -1.06 -7.49
N PHE A 96 -0.44 -2.22 -6.86
CA PHE A 96 -1.31 -3.38 -7.06
C PHE A 96 -2.76 -3.09 -6.66
N ASP A 97 -3.00 -2.49 -5.49
CA ASP A 97 -4.35 -2.23 -5.01
C ASP A 97 -5.10 -1.21 -5.88
N LEU A 98 -4.41 -0.12 -6.26
CA LEU A 98 -5.04 1.00 -6.96
C LEU A 98 -5.07 0.87 -8.48
N PHE A 99 -4.11 0.16 -9.09
CA PHE A 99 -4.01 -0.02 -10.55
C PHE A 99 -4.11 -1.48 -11.00
N GLY A 100 -3.99 -2.46 -10.09
CA GLY A 100 -4.08 -3.89 -10.42
C GLY A 100 -2.90 -4.42 -11.22
N ILE A 101 -1.74 -3.77 -11.10
CA ILE A 101 -0.49 -4.22 -11.72
C ILE A 101 0.15 -5.27 -10.79
N GLN A 102 0.55 -6.40 -11.35
CA GLN A 102 1.11 -7.52 -10.59
C GLN A 102 2.63 -7.38 -10.43
N PHE A 103 3.13 -7.73 -9.24
CA PHE A 103 4.56 -7.75 -8.91
C PHE A 103 5.03 -9.18 -8.65
N GLU A 104 5.75 -9.75 -9.60
CA GLU A 104 6.22 -11.14 -9.56
C GLU A 104 7.34 -11.30 -8.53
N GLY A 105 7.23 -12.30 -7.65
CA GLY A 105 8.20 -12.56 -6.58
C GLY A 105 8.02 -11.68 -5.33
N HIS A 106 6.99 -10.83 -5.27
CA HIS A 106 6.70 -10.02 -4.09
C HIS A 106 6.29 -10.89 -2.88
N PRO A 107 6.84 -10.67 -1.67
CA PRO A 107 6.65 -11.57 -0.54
C PRO A 107 5.22 -11.58 0.04
N ASP A 108 4.50 -10.46 -0.04
CA ASP A 108 3.10 -10.35 0.45
C ASP A 108 2.30 -9.37 -0.42
N LEU A 109 1.91 -9.78 -1.63
CA LEU A 109 1.15 -8.93 -2.54
C LEU A 109 -0.35 -9.05 -2.25
N ARG A 110 -0.85 -8.17 -1.37
CA ARG A 110 -2.27 -8.02 -1.03
C ARG A 110 -2.66 -6.55 -0.95
N ARG A 111 -3.97 -6.28 -1.05
CA ARG A 111 -4.55 -4.93 -0.87
C ARG A 111 -4.06 -4.27 0.42
N VAL A 112 -4.04 -2.94 0.42
CA VAL A 112 -3.51 -2.17 1.56
C VAL A 112 -4.31 -0.90 1.85
N LEU A 113 -4.87 -0.25 0.82
CA LEU A 113 -5.68 0.96 0.96
C LEU A 113 -7.17 0.64 0.89
N MET A 114 -7.57 -0.22 -0.05
CA MET A 114 -8.97 -0.56 -0.23
C MET A 114 -9.41 -1.64 0.77
N PRO A 115 -10.68 -1.59 1.22
CA PRO A 115 -11.27 -2.67 2.01
C PRO A 115 -11.12 -4.04 1.33
N ASP A 116 -11.08 -5.10 2.13
CA ASP A 116 -10.93 -6.48 1.61
C ASP A 116 -12.06 -6.90 0.65
N ASP A 117 -13.25 -6.32 0.83
CA ASP A 117 -14.44 -6.55 0.01
C ASP A 117 -14.55 -5.58 -1.19
N TRP A 118 -13.48 -4.84 -1.50
CA TRP A 118 -13.47 -3.92 -2.63
C TRP A 118 -13.22 -4.64 -3.95
N GLU A 119 -14.02 -4.33 -4.97
CA GLU A 119 -13.89 -4.87 -6.31
C GLU A 119 -13.32 -3.83 -7.27
N GLY A 120 -12.28 -4.22 -8.01
CA GLY A 120 -11.60 -3.35 -8.98
C GLY A 120 -10.51 -2.45 -8.38
N HIS A 121 -10.10 -1.46 -9.18
CA HIS A 121 -8.86 -0.68 -9.04
C HIS A 121 -9.13 0.82 -9.30
N PRO A 122 -9.31 1.62 -8.22
CA PRO A 122 -9.88 2.96 -8.33
C PRO A 122 -9.13 3.99 -9.18
N LEU A 123 -7.80 3.84 -9.34
CA LEU A 123 -7.00 4.81 -10.11
C LEU A 123 -6.90 4.46 -11.60
N ARG A 124 -7.59 3.42 -12.06
CA ARG A 124 -7.75 3.17 -13.50
C ARG A 124 -8.73 4.18 -14.10
N LYS A 125 -8.46 4.66 -15.31
CA LYS A 125 -9.26 5.69 -15.97
C LYS A 125 -10.63 5.22 -16.45
N ASP A 126 -10.80 3.91 -16.63
CA ASP A 126 -12.06 3.25 -16.94
C ASP A 126 -12.88 2.90 -15.67
N TYR A 127 -12.35 3.16 -14.48
CA TYR A 127 -13.03 2.93 -13.22
C TYR A 127 -14.12 4.00 -12.96
N PRO A 128 -15.33 3.62 -12.54
CA PRO A 128 -16.39 4.59 -12.29
C PRO A 128 -16.06 5.49 -11.09
N VAL A 129 -16.15 6.81 -11.29
CA VAL A 129 -15.78 7.83 -10.29
C VAL A 129 -16.73 7.85 -9.09
N GLN A 130 -18.01 7.57 -9.31
CA GLN A 130 -19.02 7.54 -8.25
C GLN A 130 -19.51 6.11 -8.04
N ILE A 131 -18.93 5.45 -7.04
CA ILE A 131 -19.45 4.18 -6.55
C ILE A 131 -20.26 4.45 -5.30
N ARG A 132 -21.54 4.09 -5.37
CA ARG A 132 -22.38 4.04 -4.19
C ARG A 132 -22.21 2.65 -3.58
N LYS A 133 -21.39 2.55 -2.53
CA LYS A 133 -21.34 1.35 -1.69
C LYS A 133 -22.30 1.55 -0.52
N ASP A 134 -23.15 0.57 -0.26
CA ASP A 134 -23.99 0.60 0.93
C ASP A 134 -23.11 0.45 2.17
N THR A 135 -23.42 1.21 3.22
CA THR A 135 -22.68 1.15 4.48
C THR A 135 -22.93 -0.21 5.14
N ALA A 136 -21.98 -1.13 5.03
CA ALA A 136 -21.98 -2.35 5.83
C ALA A 136 -21.44 -2.04 7.24
N SER A 137 -22.32 -2.03 8.24
CA SER A 137 -21.89 -1.91 9.64
C SER A 137 -21.54 -3.30 10.19
N TRP A 138 -20.31 -3.48 10.64
CA TRP A 138 -19.85 -4.76 11.22
C TRP A 138 -20.47 -5.08 12.58
N SER A 139 -21.11 -4.09 13.21
CA SER A 139 -21.95 -4.25 14.40
C SER A 139 -23.22 -3.41 14.21
N PRO A 140 -24.36 -3.83 14.77
CA PRO A 140 -25.49 -2.93 14.90
C PRO A 140 -25.05 -1.70 15.70
N ILE A 141 -25.12 -0.52 15.07
CA ILE A 141 -24.79 0.78 15.67
C ILE A 141 -25.69 1.07 16.89
N GLN A 142 -26.83 0.40 16.99
CA GLN A 142 -27.79 0.55 18.08
C GLN A 142 -27.91 -0.77 18.85
N LEU A 143 -27.56 -0.73 20.13
CA LEU A 143 -28.09 -1.69 21.11
C LEU A 143 -29.61 -1.52 21.12
N THR A 144 -30.35 -2.63 21.14
CA THR A 144 -31.78 -2.55 21.42
C THR A 144 -31.99 -1.97 22.83
N GLU A 145 -33.16 -1.39 23.09
CA GLU A 145 -33.51 -0.86 24.42
C GLU A 145 -33.36 -1.94 25.51
N GLU A 146 -33.67 -3.19 25.17
CA GLU A 146 -33.50 -4.37 26.04
C GLU A 146 -32.03 -4.65 26.34
N GLN A 147 -31.17 -4.63 25.33
CA GLN A 147 -29.73 -4.85 25.49
C GLN A 147 -29.07 -3.71 26.29
N PHE A 148 -29.47 -2.46 26.05
CA PHE A 148 -29.03 -1.32 26.83
C PHE A 148 -29.45 -1.45 28.30
N THR A 149 -30.72 -1.80 28.55
CA THR A 149 -31.25 -1.99 29.91
C THR A 149 -30.56 -3.15 30.63
N ALA A 150 -30.31 -4.26 29.94
CA ALA A 150 -29.58 -5.41 30.47
C ALA A 150 -28.14 -5.04 30.85
N ASN A 151 -27.43 -4.30 29.99
CA ASN A 151 -26.07 -3.84 30.26
C ASN A 151 -26.02 -2.89 31.47
N MET A 152 -26.97 -1.95 31.57
CA MET A 152 -27.08 -1.03 32.70
C MET A 152 -27.40 -1.76 34.02
N ARG A 153 -28.23 -2.82 33.99
CA ARG A 153 -28.49 -3.67 35.16
C ARG A 153 -27.25 -4.47 35.58
N ALA A 154 -26.58 -5.11 34.63
CA ALA A 154 -25.36 -5.87 34.88
C ALA A 154 -24.24 -4.99 35.47
N ALA A 155 -24.06 -3.77 34.95
CA ALA A 155 -23.09 -2.81 35.48
C ALA A 155 -23.42 -2.38 36.91
N ARG A 156 -24.70 -2.14 37.23
CA ARG A 156 -25.15 -1.81 38.60
C ARG A 156 -24.95 -2.98 39.56
N GLU A 157 -25.27 -4.20 39.14
CA GLU A 157 -25.06 -5.40 39.94
C GLU A 157 -23.58 -5.65 40.22
N HIS A 158 -22.72 -5.46 39.21
CA HIS A 158 -21.28 -5.55 39.36
C HIS A 158 -20.73 -4.50 40.34
N ALA A 159 -21.14 -3.23 40.20
CA ALA A 159 -20.76 -2.15 41.12
C ALA A 159 -21.23 -2.42 42.55
N THR A 160 -22.44 -2.96 42.72
CA THR A 160 -22.99 -3.33 44.04
C THR A 160 -22.22 -4.49 44.67
N ARG A 161 -21.86 -5.50 43.86
CA ARG A 161 -21.07 -6.66 44.28
C ARG A 161 -19.65 -6.26 44.68
N ALA A 162 -19.02 -5.37 43.91
CA ALA A 162 -17.73 -4.77 44.24
C ALA A 162 -17.80 -3.95 45.54
N ALA A 163 -18.84 -3.11 45.72
CA ALA A 163 -19.02 -2.30 46.93
C ALA A 163 -19.27 -3.15 48.20
N ARG A 164 -19.99 -4.28 48.09
CA ARG A 164 -20.17 -5.23 49.20
C ARG A 164 -18.88 -5.99 49.53
N SER A 165 -18.14 -6.40 48.52
CA SER A 165 -16.82 -7.04 48.70
C SER A 165 -15.84 -6.11 49.43
N ILE A 166 -15.89 -4.81 49.16
CA ILE A 166 -15.06 -3.79 49.83
C ILE A 166 -15.50 -3.58 51.30
N ARG A 167 -16.79 -3.75 51.61
CA ARG A 167 -17.33 -3.61 52.99
C ARG A 167 -17.22 -4.86 53.86
N GLY A 168 -16.77 -5.99 53.32
CA GLY A 168 -16.58 -7.23 54.08
C GLY A 168 -17.87 -7.95 54.49
N GLU A 169 -19.01 -7.61 53.90
CA GLU A 169 -20.29 -8.26 54.19
C GLU A 169 -20.33 -9.64 53.48
N LYS A 170 -20.28 -10.74 54.25
CA LYS A 170 -20.52 -12.09 53.73
C LYS A 170 -22.02 -12.33 53.53
N GLN A 171 -22.28 -13.10 52.47
CA GLN A 171 -23.57 -13.38 51.82
C GLN A 171 -24.68 -13.85 52.75
#